data_AF-A0A6A6AP86-F1
#
_entry.id   AF-A0A6A6AP86-F1
#
_cell.length_a   1.000
_cell.length_b   1.000
_cell.length_c   1.000
_cell.angle_alpha   90.00
_cell.angle_beta   90.00
_cell.angle_gamma   90.00
#
_symmetry.space_group_name_H-M   'P 1'
#
loop_
_entity.id
_entity.type
_entity.pdbx_description
1 polymer ?
#
loop_
_entity_poly.entity_id
_entity_poly.type
_entity_poly.pdbx_seq_one_letter_code
_entity_poly.pdbx_strand_id
1 'polypeptide(L)'
;MISETTSPGRSAHATNTNPCKTIGAVESPAGSQVGRENPLSENTSDEAGEESSNDLSSISLTSTERYFGHIPFEVFKEKVYDVCLLYFSDRKHGGLRIKHIKGGTSNRIAGITVLPSESLNHAGTDVVRTAQYYIVRVGRYPPTHDEVHYDLAALWFAAEYINLPIPILQTASLSLDNPFGRPYSIQTQLPGLNAHEAFDYFNIYQRKAFLRQLMDVHTKIRAYTSKSAGLINTDTVIGAEDLTRFEIPPIEQNSSTMSRLPATWPQTTFEYIIETCSRWSRFLQEDVLGTQTVWVRFTKIAIHLYKLGFIPDTDEFHLCHLDLKPRNLLVYVPDAYTVQITGVLDWDSEYVFFCPKFMAYQAPSWNWISTARLAEKEVMAIVKPDHPDHVALKKMFEGTAGPEWLRYAYGREYMIARRMFRILLSGVSTDKQFKKAYNIIREWNSLHPELEVENISLKSPGDTDFSME
;
A
#
# COMPACT_ATOMS: atom_id res chain seq x y z
N MET A 1 -9.20 17.22 -52.39
CA MET A 1 -9.49 16.39 -51.21
C MET A 1 -8.23 16.35 -50.37
N ILE A 2 -8.09 17.27 -49.43
CA ILE A 2 -7.01 17.29 -48.43
C ILE A 2 -7.75 17.51 -47.11
N SER A 3 -7.78 16.47 -46.27
CA SER A 3 -8.48 16.49 -44.99
C SER A 3 -7.51 16.88 -43.88
N GLU A 4 -7.81 18.00 -43.24
CA GLU A 4 -7.22 18.46 -41.99
C GLU A 4 -7.60 17.51 -40.84
N THR A 5 -6.62 17.15 -40.01
CA THR A 5 -6.85 16.50 -38.71
C THR A 5 -6.50 17.50 -37.61
N THR A 6 -7.54 18.10 -37.02
CA THR A 6 -7.45 18.96 -35.84
C THR A 6 -7.50 18.12 -34.56
N SER A 7 -6.47 18.24 -33.72
CA SER A 7 -6.43 17.73 -32.34
C SER A 7 -7.33 18.56 -31.41
N PRO A 8 -8.02 17.96 -30.43
CA PRO A 8 -8.84 18.71 -29.49
C PRO A 8 -8.00 19.25 -28.31
N GLY A 9 -8.23 20.52 -28.00
CA GLY A 9 -7.55 21.28 -26.97
C GLY A 9 -7.88 20.88 -25.52
N ARG A 10 -6.88 21.07 -24.65
CA ARG A 10 -7.01 20.98 -23.19
C ARG A 10 -7.83 22.16 -22.65
N SER A 11 -8.92 21.86 -21.96
CA SER A 11 -9.72 22.82 -21.19
C SER A 11 -9.10 23.04 -19.81
N ALA A 12 -8.88 24.30 -19.45
CA ALA A 12 -8.40 24.71 -18.13
C ALA A 12 -9.57 24.72 -17.14
N HIS A 13 -9.49 23.90 -16.08
CA HIS A 13 -10.43 23.97 -14.96
C HIS A 13 -9.94 24.94 -13.89
N ALA A 14 -10.81 25.90 -13.55
CA ALA A 14 -10.64 26.91 -12.53
C ALA A 14 -10.60 26.29 -11.12
N THR A 15 -9.64 26.73 -10.32
CA THR A 15 -9.49 26.38 -8.90
C THR A 15 -10.43 27.24 -8.05
N ASN A 16 -11.28 26.57 -7.28
CA ASN A 16 -12.22 27.20 -6.35
C ASN A 16 -11.51 27.34 -4.99
N THR A 17 -11.14 28.56 -4.60
CA THR A 17 -10.48 28.87 -3.33
C THR A 17 -11.51 29.38 -2.32
N ASN A 18 -11.75 28.60 -1.25
CA ASN A 18 -12.44 29.09 -0.06
C ASN A 18 -11.50 29.02 1.15
N PRO A 19 -11.44 30.06 1.99
CA PRO A 19 -10.55 30.10 3.15
C PRO A 19 -11.11 29.26 4.31
N CYS A 20 -10.28 28.35 4.80
CA CYS A 20 -10.54 27.54 5.98
C CYS A 20 -10.57 28.42 7.24
N LYS A 21 -11.74 28.59 7.85
CA LYS A 21 -11.91 29.18 9.19
C LYS A 21 -11.52 28.15 10.24
N THR A 22 -10.62 28.56 11.12
CA THR A 22 -10.20 27.83 12.32
C THR A 22 -11.40 27.67 13.26
N ILE A 23 -11.79 26.44 13.57
CA ILE A 23 -12.83 26.14 14.56
C ILE A 23 -12.15 25.90 15.90
N GLY A 24 -12.63 26.63 16.91
CA GLY A 24 -12.16 26.58 18.30
C GLY A 24 -12.51 25.28 19.00
N ALA A 25 -11.73 24.98 20.03
CA ALA A 25 -11.90 23.85 20.93
C ALA A 25 -13.30 23.84 21.56
N VAL A 26 -13.97 22.69 21.48
CA VAL A 26 -15.21 22.42 22.22
C VAL A 26 -14.81 21.75 23.54
N GLU A 27 -15.17 22.38 24.65
CA GLU A 27 -15.06 21.82 26.00
C GLU A 27 -16.10 20.70 26.18
N SER A 28 -15.65 19.54 26.68
CA SER A 28 -16.51 18.44 27.11
C SER A 28 -16.95 18.64 28.56
N PRO A 29 -18.24 18.48 28.91
CA PRO A 29 -18.67 18.48 30.30
C PRO A 29 -18.47 17.10 30.95
N ALA A 30 -18.11 17.15 32.23
CA ALA A 30 -17.88 16.02 33.10
C ALA A 30 -19.16 15.30 33.55
N GLY A 31 -19.03 13.99 33.78
CA GLY A 31 -19.70 13.29 34.87
C GLY A 31 -20.92 12.42 34.49
N SER A 32 -20.78 11.09 34.65
CA SER A 32 -21.49 10.36 35.72
C SER A 32 -21.03 8.91 35.78
N GLN A 33 -20.58 8.46 36.95
CA GLN A 33 -20.29 7.07 37.28
C GLN A 33 -21.58 6.38 37.72
N VAL A 34 -21.87 5.21 37.14
CA VAL A 34 -22.76 4.22 37.76
C VAL A 34 -22.12 2.85 37.58
N GLY A 35 -21.73 2.25 38.71
CA GLY A 35 -21.19 0.90 38.77
C GLY A 35 -22.26 -0.16 38.56
N ARG A 36 -21.84 -1.32 38.06
CA ARG A 36 -22.55 -2.59 38.27
C ARG A 36 -21.59 -3.76 38.17
N GLU A 37 -21.83 -4.69 39.08
CA GLU A 37 -21.04 -5.84 39.45
C GLU A 37 -21.14 -6.97 38.42
N ASN A 38 -20.06 -7.73 38.30
CA ASN A 38 -19.98 -9.08 37.70
C ASN A 38 -20.76 -10.09 38.56
N PRO A 39 -21.16 -11.27 38.02
CA PRO A 39 -20.28 -12.45 38.18
C PRO A 39 -20.33 -13.54 37.07
N LEU A 40 -19.23 -14.31 37.03
CA LEU A 40 -19.04 -15.72 36.61
C LEU A 40 -19.07 -16.04 35.10
N SER A 41 -17.93 -16.32 34.45
CA SER A 41 -17.02 -17.49 34.50
C SER A 41 -17.46 -18.66 33.61
N GLU A 42 -16.72 -18.91 32.54
CA GLU A 42 -16.49 -20.27 32.04
C GLU A 42 -15.17 -20.36 31.26
N ASN A 43 -14.49 -21.47 31.49
CA ASN A 43 -13.12 -21.78 31.12
C ASN A 43 -13.00 -22.20 29.65
N THR A 44 -11.97 -21.71 28.96
CA THR A 44 -11.26 -22.50 27.94
C THR A 44 -9.79 -22.11 27.96
N SER A 45 -8.96 -23.08 28.34
CA SER A 45 -7.50 -23.06 28.29
C SER A 45 -6.98 -23.35 26.89
N ASP A 46 -5.70 -23.00 26.69
CA ASP A 46 -4.79 -23.43 25.63
C ASP A 46 -4.78 -22.61 24.33
N GLU A 47 -4.09 -21.47 24.35
CA GLU A 47 -3.26 -21.06 23.21
C GLU A 47 -1.92 -20.48 23.70
N ALA A 48 -0.85 -21.09 23.20
CA ALA A 48 0.54 -20.81 23.49
C ALA A 48 0.93 -19.39 23.03
N GLY A 49 1.85 -18.80 23.80
CA GLY A 49 2.28 -17.40 23.69
C GLY A 49 2.67 -16.98 22.28
N GLU A 50 1.82 -16.13 21.69
CA GLU A 50 2.22 -15.21 20.64
C GLU A 50 2.95 -14.04 21.30
N GLU A 51 4.26 -13.93 21.09
CA GLU A 51 5.00 -12.68 21.34
C GLU A 51 4.46 -11.62 20.37
N SER A 52 3.44 -10.93 20.88
CA SER A 52 2.85 -9.73 20.33
C SER A 52 3.91 -8.64 20.29
N SER A 53 4.24 -8.18 19.08
CA SER A 53 4.80 -6.85 18.88
C SER A 53 3.77 -5.85 19.41
N ASN A 54 3.98 -5.40 20.64
CA ASN A 54 3.19 -4.36 21.30
C ASN A 54 3.27 -3.06 20.48
N ASP A 55 2.27 -2.86 19.63
CA ASP A 55 1.90 -1.56 19.05
C ASP A 55 0.61 -1.06 19.71
N LEU A 56 0.56 -1.17 21.05
CA LEU A 56 -0.44 -0.52 21.88
C LEU A 56 0.12 0.81 22.37
N SER A 57 -0.31 1.89 21.72
CA SER A 57 -0.69 3.20 22.26
C SER A 57 0.06 3.79 23.48
N SER A 58 1.35 3.51 23.65
CA SER A 58 2.20 4.35 24.49
C SER A 58 2.26 5.73 23.86
N ILE A 59 1.95 6.75 24.65
CA ILE A 59 2.11 8.17 24.34
C ILE A 59 3.58 8.37 23.96
N SER A 60 3.86 8.32 22.66
CA SER A 60 5.17 7.99 22.13
C SER A 60 6.08 9.22 22.09
N LEU A 61 7.16 9.15 22.86
CA LEU A 61 8.43 9.82 22.57
C LEU A 61 8.68 9.80 21.06
N THR A 62 9.01 10.94 20.49
CA THR A 62 8.91 11.21 19.04
C THR A 62 9.52 10.08 18.19
N SER A 63 8.96 9.77 17.01
CA SER A 63 9.45 8.72 16.09
C SER A 63 10.91 8.90 15.60
N THR A 64 11.61 9.91 16.07
CA THR A 64 13.06 10.09 15.88
C THR A 64 13.86 9.44 17.02
N GLU A 65 13.36 9.42 18.25
CA GLU A 65 14.03 8.83 19.42
C GLU A 65 13.92 7.30 19.47
N ARG A 66 12.87 6.72 18.86
CA ARG A 66 12.65 5.26 18.82
C ARG A 66 13.68 4.51 17.95
N TYR A 67 14.38 5.19 17.04
CA TYR A 67 15.33 4.56 16.13
C TYR A 67 16.76 4.94 16.50
N PHE A 68 17.53 3.95 16.95
CA PHE A 68 18.91 4.13 17.38
C PHE A 68 19.77 4.71 16.25
N GLY A 69 20.56 5.75 16.55
CA GLY A 69 21.49 6.38 15.61
C GLY A 69 20.91 7.47 14.70
N HIS A 70 19.65 7.86 14.88
CA HIS A 70 19.07 8.98 14.12
C HIS A 70 19.38 10.33 14.77
N ILE A 71 19.75 11.33 13.97
CA ILE A 71 19.97 12.69 14.46
C ILE A 71 18.65 13.31 14.97
N PRO A 72 18.68 14.14 16.03
CA PRO A 72 17.50 14.86 16.51
C PRO A 72 16.80 15.68 15.42
N PHE A 73 15.50 15.96 15.61
CA PHE A 73 14.73 16.71 14.61
C PHE A 73 15.29 18.10 14.34
N GLU A 74 15.79 18.82 15.35
CA GLU A 74 16.36 20.16 15.13
C GLU A 74 17.57 20.14 14.19
N VAL A 75 18.45 19.13 14.30
CA VAL A 75 19.58 18.96 13.36
C VAL A 75 19.08 18.56 11.96
N PHE A 76 18.06 17.71 11.89
CA PHE A 76 17.46 17.33 10.60
C PHE A 76 16.76 18.51 9.91
N LYS A 77 16.11 19.37 10.68
CA LYS A 77 15.43 20.57 10.22
C LYS A 77 16.40 21.56 9.58
N GLU A 78 17.61 21.70 10.10
CA GLU A 78 18.68 22.49 9.47
C GLU A 78 19.02 21.92 8.08
N LYS A 79 19.23 20.60 7.96
CA LYS A 79 19.48 19.95 6.66
C LYS A 79 18.31 20.11 5.68
N VAL A 80 17.08 20.03 6.18
CA VAL A 80 15.87 20.31 5.38
C VAL A 80 15.88 21.76 4.89
N TYR A 81 16.28 22.70 5.73
CA TYR A 81 16.39 24.12 5.36
C TYR A 81 17.42 24.33 4.25
N ASP A 82 18.60 23.72 4.36
CA ASP A 82 19.66 23.82 3.35
C ASP A 82 19.18 23.30 1.98
N VAL A 83 18.52 22.14 1.96
CA VAL A 83 17.91 21.60 0.74
C VAL A 83 16.82 22.52 0.19
N CYS A 84 15.98 23.08 1.07
CA CYS A 84 14.94 24.02 0.64
C CYS A 84 15.52 25.30 0.03
N LEU A 85 16.65 25.81 0.52
CA LEU A 85 17.29 27.00 -0.06
C LEU A 85 17.82 26.74 -1.48
N LEU A 86 18.27 25.51 -1.77
CA LEU A 86 18.70 25.13 -3.11
C LEU A 86 17.53 25.14 -4.11
N TYR A 87 16.35 24.69 -3.68
CA TYR A 87 15.19 24.54 -4.56
C TYR A 87 14.30 25.80 -4.61
N PHE A 88 14.21 26.54 -3.50
CA PHE A 88 13.41 27.76 -3.38
C PHE A 88 14.33 29.00 -3.29
N SER A 89 15.34 29.08 -4.15
CA SER A 89 16.39 30.11 -4.14
C SER A 89 15.88 31.55 -4.24
N ASP A 90 14.73 31.76 -4.89
CA ASP A 90 14.07 33.07 -4.99
C ASP A 90 13.47 33.57 -3.65
N ARG A 91 13.52 32.75 -2.58
CA ARG A 91 12.98 33.07 -1.27
C ARG A 91 14.12 33.51 -0.36
N LYS A 92 14.15 34.81 -0.02
CA LYS A 92 15.05 35.35 1.02
C LYS A 92 14.86 34.63 2.35
N HIS A 93 15.90 34.63 3.19
CA HIS A 93 15.85 34.17 4.58
C HIS A 93 14.60 34.73 5.30
N GLY A 94 13.66 33.86 5.65
CA GLY A 94 12.38 34.22 6.30
C GLY A 94 11.12 33.69 5.59
N GLY A 95 11.22 33.33 4.31
CA GLY A 95 10.10 32.79 3.54
C GLY A 95 9.78 31.31 3.75
N LEU A 96 10.53 30.61 4.60
CA LEU A 96 10.44 29.17 4.80
C LEU A 96 10.16 28.84 6.27
N ARG A 97 9.16 27.99 6.52
CA ARG A 97 8.89 27.41 7.84
C ARG A 97 8.95 25.89 7.73
N ILE A 98 9.69 25.26 8.63
CA ILE A 98 9.82 23.80 8.68
C ILE A 98 9.19 23.31 9.98
N LYS A 99 8.30 22.32 9.86
CA LYS A 99 7.61 21.69 11.00
C LYS A 99 7.85 20.19 11.00
N HIS A 100 7.92 19.64 12.20
CA HIS A 100 7.93 18.19 12.38
C HIS A 100 6.55 17.62 12.02
N ILE A 101 6.54 16.49 11.31
CA ILE A 101 5.33 15.73 11.02
C ILE A 101 5.47 14.37 11.69
N LYS A 102 4.46 13.98 12.48
CA LYS A 102 4.42 12.68 13.14
C LYS A 102 4.29 11.56 12.10
N GLY A 103 4.89 10.41 12.40
CA GLY A 103 4.81 9.20 11.58
C GLY A 103 6.10 8.91 10.81
N GLY A 104 5.96 8.17 9.71
CA GLY A 104 7.04 7.73 8.83
C GLY A 104 7.90 6.62 9.47
N THR A 105 7.41 5.38 9.42
CA THR A 105 8.13 4.21 9.95
C THR A 105 9.42 3.97 9.18
N SER A 106 9.36 4.07 7.85
CA SER A 106 10.52 3.84 6.94
C SER A 106 11.20 5.14 6.50
N ASN A 107 10.52 6.28 6.66
CA ASN A 107 10.96 7.57 6.15
C ASN A 107 11.03 8.63 7.26
N ARG A 108 12.04 9.50 7.23
CA ARG A 108 12.05 10.75 7.97
C ARG A 108 11.29 11.77 7.14
N ILE A 109 10.34 12.46 7.78
CA ILE A 109 9.46 13.40 7.12
C ILE A 109 9.48 14.77 7.81
N ALA A 110 9.48 15.83 7.01
CA ALA A 110 9.34 17.20 7.48
C ALA A 110 8.36 17.96 6.59
N GLY A 111 7.50 18.77 7.22
CA GLY A 111 6.60 19.67 6.51
C GLY A 111 7.30 20.99 6.22
N ILE A 112 7.18 21.48 5.00
CA ILE A 112 7.68 22.78 4.58
C ILE A 112 6.47 23.67 4.28
N THR A 113 6.51 24.90 4.77
CA THR A 113 5.62 25.98 4.34
C THR A 113 6.45 27.05 3.66
N VAL A 114 6.17 27.30 2.39
CA VAL A 114 6.79 28.36 1.60
C VAL A 114 5.82 29.53 1.60
N LEU A 115 6.20 30.61 2.26
CA LEU A 115 5.42 31.84 2.34
C LEU A 115 5.49 32.61 1.02
N PRO A 116 4.41 33.30 0.63
CA PRO A 116 4.43 34.20 -0.51
C PRO A 116 5.49 35.30 -0.32
N SER A 117 6.19 35.64 -1.40
CA SER A 117 7.22 36.67 -1.39
C SER A 117 6.51 38.02 -1.41
N GLU A 118 6.86 38.91 -0.49
CA GLU A 118 6.41 40.30 -0.47
C GLU A 118 7.11 41.08 -1.60
N SER A 119 6.94 40.66 -2.85
CA SER A 119 7.32 41.50 -3.98
C SER A 119 6.27 42.59 -4.12
N LEU A 120 6.61 43.81 -3.70
CA LEU A 120 5.87 45.04 -3.98
C LEU A 120 5.73 45.21 -5.49
N ASN A 121 4.69 44.63 -6.08
CA ASN A 121 4.36 44.87 -7.48
C ASN A 121 4.03 46.37 -7.62
N HIS A 122 4.92 47.12 -8.27
CA HIS A 122 4.74 48.54 -8.58
C HIS A 122 3.60 48.81 -9.59
N ALA A 123 2.89 47.76 -10.03
CA ALA A 123 1.84 47.81 -11.06
C ALA A 123 0.40 47.65 -10.52
N GLY A 124 0.18 47.68 -9.19
CA GLY A 124 -1.16 47.83 -8.61
C GLY A 124 -2.13 46.64 -8.77
N THR A 125 -1.68 45.49 -9.26
CA THR A 125 -2.45 44.24 -9.22
C THR A 125 -2.00 43.39 -8.04
N ASP A 126 -2.81 43.40 -6.97
CA ASP A 126 -2.67 42.53 -5.81
C ASP A 126 -2.93 41.07 -6.21
N VAL A 127 -1.90 40.39 -6.72
CA VAL A 127 -1.93 38.94 -6.83
C VAL A 127 -1.69 38.38 -5.42
N VAL A 128 -2.77 38.03 -4.73
CA VAL A 128 -2.71 37.33 -3.44
C VAL A 128 -2.04 35.98 -3.65
N ARG A 129 -0.73 35.91 -3.42
CA ARG A 129 0.00 34.65 -3.44
C ARG A 129 -0.33 33.91 -2.15
N THR A 130 -0.83 32.68 -2.26
CA THR A 130 -1.08 31.82 -1.10
C THR A 130 0.19 31.09 -0.69
N ALA A 131 0.29 30.73 0.59
CA ALA A 131 1.37 29.86 1.05
C ALA A 131 1.28 28.48 0.36
N GLN A 132 2.44 27.90 0.06
CA GLN A 132 2.56 26.56 -0.52
C GLN A 132 3.08 25.59 0.52
N TYR A 133 2.62 24.33 0.46
CA TYR A 133 2.94 23.31 1.46
C TYR A 133 3.57 22.10 0.79
N TYR A 134 4.67 21.63 1.36
CA TYR A 134 5.44 20.50 0.85
C TYR A 134 5.83 19.54 1.96
N ILE A 135 6.23 18.33 1.58
CA ILE A 135 6.82 17.30 2.43
C ILE A 135 8.20 16.98 1.87
N VAL A 136 9.21 16.96 2.73
CA VAL A 136 10.48 16.27 2.45
C VAL A 136 10.39 14.85 2.99
N ARG A 137 10.76 13.86 2.17
CA ARG A 137 10.92 12.46 2.57
C ARG A 137 12.38 12.04 2.41
N VAL A 138 12.96 11.42 3.43
CA VAL A 138 14.32 10.87 3.42
C VAL A 138 14.30 9.47 4.03
N GLY A 139 14.83 8.47 3.32
CA GLY A 139 14.89 7.09 3.81
C GLY A 139 15.64 6.97 5.14
N ARG A 140 15.04 6.25 6.11
CA ARG A 140 15.67 5.98 7.42
C ARG A 140 16.81 4.98 7.33
N TYR A 141 16.68 4.03 6.42
CA TYR A 141 17.69 3.01 6.18
C TYR A 141 18.55 3.42 4.97
N PRO A 142 19.81 2.96 4.91
CA PRO A 142 20.57 3.03 3.67
C PRO A 142 19.71 2.36 2.58
N PRO A 143 19.34 3.09 1.51
CA PRO A 143 18.53 2.48 0.47
C PRO A 143 19.35 1.37 -0.19
N THR A 144 18.69 0.28 -0.57
CA THR A 144 19.20 -0.42 -1.74
C THR A 144 19.04 0.56 -2.89
N HIS A 145 20.07 0.74 -3.72
CA HIS A 145 20.14 1.89 -4.63
C HIS A 145 18.90 2.03 -5.53
N ASP A 146 18.21 0.92 -5.85
CA ASP A 146 17.08 0.88 -6.79
C ASP A 146 15.71 1.19 -6.15
N GLU A 147 15.48 0.92 -4.85
CA GLU A 147 14.17 1.11 -4.19
C GLU A 147 13.63 2.53 -4.39
N VAL A 148 14.48 3.54 -4.20
CA VAL A 148 14.08 4.95 -4.30
C VAL A 148 13.66 5.31 -5.72
N HIS A 149 14.28 4.72 -6.75
CA HIS A 149 13.88 4.97 -8.12
C HIS A 149 12.47 4.47 -8.39
N TYR A 150 12.15 3.26 -7.92
CA TYR A 150 10.82 2.69 -8.10
C TYR A 150 9.77 3.44 -7.30
N ASP A 151 10.08 3.90 -6.08
CA ASP A 151 9.18 4.73 -5.28
C ASP A 151 8.82 6.04 -6.00
N LEU A 152 9.82 6.70 -6.60
CA LEU A 152 9.61 7.92 -7.37
C LEU A 152 8.80 7.65 -8.65
N ALA A 153 9.08 6.56 -9.35
CA ALA A 153 8.36 6.16 -10.56
C ALA A 153 6.88 5.86 -10.26
N ALA A 154 6.61 5.10 -9.19
CA ALA A 154 5.26 4.76 -8.76
C ALA A 154 4.46 6.00 -8.35
N LEU A 155 5.06 6.90 -7.54
CA LEU A 155 4.42 8.16 -7.16
C LEU A 155 4.14 9.06 -8.38
N TRP A 156 5.13 9.20 -9.27
CA TRP A 156 4.99 10.02 -10.47
C TRP A 156 3.88 9.50 -11.39
N PHE A 157 3.88 8.20 -11.68
CA PHE A 157 2.84 7.55 -12.48
C PHE A 157 1.46 7.77 -11.86
N ALA A 158 1.34 7.54 -10.55
CA ALA A 158 0.07 7.68 -9.86
C ALA A 158 -0.46 9.12 -9.93
N ALA A 159 0.40 10.12 -9.70
CA ALA A 159 0.04 11.53 -9.74
C ALA A 159 -0.32 12.04 -11.15
N GLU A 160 0.36 11.54 -12.19
CA GLU A 160 0.12 11.95 -13.58
C GLU A 160 -1.14 11.31 -14.15
N TYR A 161 -1.32 10.01 -13.92
CA TYR A 161 -2.34 9.26 -14.63
C TYR A 161 -3.62 9.09 -13.84
N ILE A 162 -3.56 8.92 -12.52
CA ILE A 162 -4.73 8.58 -11.71
C ILE A 162 -5.41 9.85 -11.21
N ASN A 163 -6.68 10.05 -11.57
CA ASN A 163 -7.47 11.21 -11.13
C ASN A 163 -7.91 11.09 -9.65
N LEU A 164 -6.94 11.22 -8.75
CA LEU A 164 -7.06 11.16 -7.30
C LEU A 164 -6.20 12.25 -6.65
N PRO A 165 -6.51 12.64 -5.40
CA PRO A 165 -5.65 13.56 -4.66
C PRO A 165 -4.38 12.84 -4.22
N ILE A 166 -3.34 12.90 -5.03
CA ILE A 166 -2.05 12.22 -4.82
C ILE A 166 -0.95 13.28 -4.64
N PRO A 167 0.06 13.07 -3.78
CA PRO A 167 1.19 13.99 -3.68
C PRO A 167 1.91 14.12 -5.03
N ILE A 168 2.19 15.35 -5.44
CA ILE A 168 2.89 15.63 -6.70
C ILE A 168 4.36 15.82 -6.40
N LEU A 169 5.21 14.99 -7.01
CA LEU A 169 6.66 15.09 -6.92
C LEU A 169 7.12 16.45 -7.49
N GLN A 170 7.82 17.23 -6.67
CA GLN A 170 8.37 18.53 -7.07
C GLN A 170 9.83 18.41 -7.50
N THR A 171 10.58 17.62 -6.74
CA THR A 171 11.97 17.28 -7.03
C THR A 171 12.38 16.07 -6.21
N ALA A 172 13.45 15.41 -6.64
CA ALA A 172 14.14 14.39 -5.88
C ALA A 172 15.64 14.47 -6.18
N SER A 173 16.45 14.02 -5.23
CA SER A 173 17.86 13.77 -5.47
C SER A 173 18.18 12.34 -5.07
N LEU A 174 18.89 11.64 -5.95
CA LEU A 174 19.40 10.30 -5.72
C LEU A 174 20.89 10.30 -5.37
N SER A 175 21.54 11.46 -5.52
CA SER A 175 22.94 11.64 -5.17
C SER A 175 23.13 11.50 -3.67
N LEU A 176 24.25 10.94 -3.23
CA LEU A 176 24.67 11.00 -1.83
C LEU A 176 25.36 12.33 -1.49
N ASP A 177 25.77 13.10 -2.51
CA ASP A 177 26.33 14.44 -2.36
C ASP A 177 25.21 15.47 -2.20
N ASN A 178 24.59 15.47 -1.01
CA ASN A 178 23.58 16.44 -0.61
C ASN A 178 23.57 16.58 0.93
N PRO A 179 22.92 17.61 1.52
CA PRO A 179 22.93 17.85 2.97
C PRO A 179 22.48 16.66 3.85
N PHE A 180 21.64 15.76 3.33
CA PHE A 180 21.21 14.55 4.02
C PHE A 180 22.22 13.40 3.93
N GLY A 181 23.13 13.42 2.94
CA GLY A 181 24.02 12.30 2.64
C GLY A 181 23.28 11.07 2.08
N ARG A 182 22.04 11.25 1.61
CA ARG A 182 21.11 10.19 1.21
C ARG A 182 20.10 10.67 0.19
N PRO A 183 19.49 9.77 -0.61
CA PRO A 183 18.40 10.14 -1.48
C PRO A 183 17.23 10.76 -0.71
N TYR A 184 16.57 11.73 -1.34
CA TYR A 184 15.39 12.40 -0.80
C TYR A 184 14.42 12.80 -1.90
N SER A 185 13.17 13.05 -1.51
CA SER A 185 12.16 13.66 -2.37
C SER A 185 11.45 14.81 -1.68
N ILE A 186 11.02 15.79 -2.48
CA ILE A 186 10.12 16.87 -2.08
C ILE A 186 8.84 16.72 -2.90
N GLN A 187 7.71 16.65 -2.21
CA GLN A 187 6.39 16.49 -2.82
C GLN A 187 5.39 17.47 -2.22
N THR A 188 4.26 17.70 -2.88
CA THR A 188 3.18 18.53 -2.30
C THR A 188 2.65 17.92 -1.01
N GLN A 189 2.35 18.78 -0.03
CA GLN A 189 1.63 18.38 1.16
C GLN A 189 0.13 18.49 0.88
N LEU A 190 -0.57 17.36 0.89
CA LEU A 190 -2.02 17.32 0.79
C LEU A 190 -2.68 17.75 2.11
N PRO A 191 -3.83 18.45 2.06
CA PRO A 191 -4.57 18.83 3.26
C PRO A 191 -5.35 17.64 3.83
N GLY A 192 -5.70 17.72 5.12
CA GLY A 192 -6.58 16.76 5.79
C GLY A 192 -5.96 16.13 7.04
N LEU A 193 -6.80 15.41 7.77
CA LEU A 193 -6.41 14.58 8.92
C LEU A 193 -6.11 13.16 8.44
N ASN A 194 -5.23 12.44 9.14
CA ASN A 194 -5.03 11.03 8.85
C ASN A 194 -6.33 10.26 9.12
N ALA A 195 -6.79 9.45 8.16
CA ALA A 195 -8.07 8.76 8.31
C ALA A 195 -8.02 7.74 9.45
N HIS A 196 -6.88 7.11 9.73
CA HIS A 196 -6.74 6.21 10.88
C HIS A 196 -7.02 6.92 12.21
N GLU A 197 -6.50 8.14 12.38
CA GLU A 197 -6.72 8.94 13.60
C GLU A 197 -8.16 9.47 13.70
N ALA A 198 -8.78 9.79 12.56
CA ALA A 198 -10.14 10.34 12.52
C ALA A 198 -11.24 9.25 12.57
N PHE A 199 -10.94 8.01 12.18
CA PHE A 199 -11.94 6.97 11.92
C PHE A 199 -12.83 6.65 13.11
N ASP A 200 -12.25 6.64 14.31
CA ASP A 200 -12.95 6.32 15.56
C ASP A 200 -13.97 7.40 15.95
N TYR A 201 -13.81 8.62 15.42
CA TYR A 201 -14.72 9.74 15.66
C TYR A 201 -15.85 9.84 14.62
N PHE A 202 -15.81 9.04 13.57
CA PHE A 202 -16.85 9.06 12.54
C PHE A 202 -18.15 8.42 13.04
N ASN A 203 -19.24 9.17 12.91
CA ASN A 203 -20.57 8.60 13.04
C ASN A 203 -20.90 7.70 11.82
N ILE A 204 -22.01 6.97 11.89
CA ILE A 204 -22.41 6.04 10.83
C ILE A 204 -22.62 6.72 9.46
N TYR A 205 -23.13 7.96 9.40
CA TYR A 205 -23.31 8.66 8.13
C TYR A 205 -21.98 9.02 7.48
N GLN A 206 -21.03 9.52 8.29
CA GLN A 206 -19.66 9.81 7.87
C GLN A 206 -18.92 8.54 7.41
N ARG A 207 -19.03 7.42 8.14
CA ARG A 207 -18.44 6.12 7.73
C ARG A 207 -19.02 5.63 6.39
N LYS A 208 -20.32 5.79 6.17
CA LYS A 208 -20.96 5.49 4.88
C LYS A 208 -20.42 6.39 3.77
N ALA A 209 -20.33 7.71 4.00
CA ALA A 209 -19.79 8.66 3.02
C ALA A 209 -18.33 8.37 2.67
N PHE A 210 -17.52 8.03 3.67
CA PHE A 210 -16.13 7.60 3.52
C PHE A 210 -16.04 6.30 2.69
N LEU A 211 -16.85 5.28 3.01
CA LEU A 211 -16.85 4.01 2.28
C LEU A 211 -17.18 4.20 0.79
N ARG A 212 -18.12 5.09 0.42
CA ARG A 212 -18.40 5.38 -1.01
C ARG A 212 -17.17 5.91 -1.73
N GLN A 213 -16.47 6.87 -1.13
CA GLN A 213 -15.27 7.44 -1.73
C GLN A 213 -14.12 6.46 -1.77
N LEU A 214 -13.97 5.63 -0.75
CA LEU A 214 -12.97 4.56 -0.78
C LEU A 214 -13.23 3.59 -1.94
N MET A 215 -14.49 3.24 -2.20
CA MET A 215 -14.85 2.41 -3.36
C MET A 215 -14.58 3.12 -4.70
N ASP A 216 -14.81 4.43 -4.77
CA ASP A 216 -14.43 5.25 -5.93
C ASP A 216 -12.91 5.26 -6.15
N VAL A 217 -12.13 5.43 -5.07
CA VAL A 217 -10.65 5.33 -5.10
C VAL A 217 -10.20 3.99 -5.65
N HIS A 218 -10.71 2.87 -5.11
CA HIS A 218 -10.39 1.53 -5.62
C HIS A 218 -10.75 1.37 -7.10
N THR A 219 -11.92 1.89 -7.51
CA THR A 219 -12.39 1.81 -8.90
C THR A 219 -11.48 2.58 -9.84
N LYS A 220 -11.04 3.78 -9.45
CA LYS A 220 -10.11 4.61 -10.24
C LYS A 220 -8.73 3.97 -10.35
N ILE A 221 -8.19 3.43 -9.25
CA ILE A 221 -6.87 2.77 -9.27
C ILE A 221 -6.90 1.54 -10.19
N ARG A 222 -7.89 0.66 -10.03
CA ARG A 222 -7.94 -0.58 -10.83
C ARG A 222 -8.35 -0.36 -12.29
N ALA A 223 -8.80 0.83 -12.68
CA ALA A 223 -9.15 1.11 -14.06
C ALA A 223 -7.92 1.07 -14.98
N TYR A 224 -6.71 1.18 -14.41
CA TYR A 224 -5.45 1.04 -15.13
C TYR A 224 -5.06 -0.43 -15.20
N THR A 225 -4.95 -0.94 -16.43
CA THR A 225 -4.60 -2.33 -16.69
C THR A 225 -3.31 -2.48 -17.48
N SER A 226 -2.75 -3.68 -17.44
CA SER A 226 -1.60 -4.09 -18.24
C SER A 226 -1.74 -5.54 -18.66
N LYS A 227 -1.06 -5.90 -19.76
CA LYS A 227 -0.92 -7.30 -20.19
C LYS A 227 0.11 -8.07 -19.37
N SER A 228 0.78 -7.41 -18.42
CA SER A 228 1.87 -7.98 -17.64
C SER A 228 1.74 -7.64 -16.16
N ALA A 229 2.28 -8.49 -15.31
CA ALA A 229 2.45 -8.22 -13.88
C ALA A 229 3.80 -7.53 -13.66
N GLY A 230 3.89 -6.56 -12.76
CA GLY A 230 5.17 -5.95 -12.46
C GLY A 230 5.11 -4.63 -11.70
N LEU A 231 6.30 -4.05 -11.52
CA LEU A 231 6.51 -2.71 -11.01
C LEU A 231 6.46 -1.70 -12.15
N ILE A 232 6.12 -0.46 -11.82
CA ILE A 232 6.24 0.67 -12.76
C ILE A 232 7.73 0.91 -13.02
N ASN A 233 8.14 0.90 -14.29
CA ASN A 233 9.55 1.05 -14.66
C ASN A 233 10.06 2.48 -14.37
N THR A 234 11.33 2.58 -13.99
CA THR A 234 12.02 3.83 -13.64
C THR A 234 12.44 4.65 -14.85
N ASP A 235 12.61 4.01 -16.01
CA ASP A 235 13.08 4.66 -17.24
C ASP A 235 11.93 5.27 -18.07
N THR A 236 10.69 4.84 -17.85
CA THR A 236 9.56 5.29 -18.66
C THR A 236 8.87 6.52 -18.09
N VAL A 237 9.16 7.64 -18.74
CA VAL A 237 8.38 8.88 -18.63
C VAL A 237 7.03 8.76 -19.38
N ILE A 238 6.77 7.65 -20.09
CA ILE A 238 5.63 7.55 -21.02
C ILE A 238 5.09 6.11 -21.09
N GLY A 239 3.97 5.84 -20.42
CA GLY A 239 3.08 4.68 -20.69
C GLY A 239 3.14 3.50 -19.73
N ALA A 240 1.99 2.85 -19.50
CA ALA A 240 1.80 1.70 -18.61
C ALA A 240 2.32 0.36 -19.18
N GLU A 241 2.93 0.37 -20.37
CA GLU A 241 3.30 -0.86 -21.09
C GLU A 241 4.68 -1.38 -20.72
N ASP A 242 5.58 -0.52 -20.27
CA ASP A 242 6.92 -0.90 -19.84
C ASP A 242 6.93 -1.10 -18.33
N LEU A 243 6.65 -2.34 -17.91
CA LEU A 243 6.75 -2.75 -16.52
C LEU A 243 8.05 -3.51 -16.26
N THR A 244 8.56 -3.37 -15.05
CA THR A 244 9.68 -4.14 -14.55
C THR A 244 9.17 -5.41 -13.89
N ARG A 245 9.85 -6.54 -14.13
CA ARG A 245 9.52 -7.81 -13.48
C ARG A 245 9.82 -7.77 -11.98
N PHE A 246 8.99 -8.43 -11.17
CA PHE A 246 9.24 -8.57 -9.73
C PHE A 246 10.60 -9.21 -9.46
N GLU A 247 11.36 -8.60 -8.56
CA GLU A 247 12.64 -9.11 -8.14
C GLU A 247 12.48 -10.43 -7.39
N ILE A 248 13.32 -11.39 -7.76
CA ILE A 248 13.66 -12.55 -6.94
C ILE A 248 15.17 -12.48 -6.87
N PRO A 249 15.79 -12.51 -5.68
CA PRO A 249 17.23 -12.30 -5.56
C PRO A 249 17.96 -13.21 -6.56
N PRO A 250 18.94 -12.70 -7.33
CA PRO A 250 19.65 -13.52 -8.29
C PRO A 250 20.45 -14.60 -7.54
N ILE A 251 20.53 -15.79 -8.15
CA ILE A 251 21.34 -16.93 -7.67
C ILE A 251 22.84 -16.54 -7.60
N GLU A 252 23.28 -15.63 -8.47
CA GLU A 252 24.67 -15.25 -8.60
C GLU A 252 24.95 -13.92 -7.90
N GLN A 253 25.17 -13.98 -6.58
CA GLN A 253 25.61 -12.84 -5.76
C GLN A 253 27.03 -12.32 -6.09
N ASN A 254 27.69 -12.84 -7.13
CA ASN A 254 29.07 -12.48 -7.47
C ASN A 254 29.20 -11.28 -8.42
N SER A 255 28.09 -10.69 -8.85
CA SER A 255 28.10 -9.49 -9.70
C SER A 255 27.87 -8.25 -8.85
N SER A 256 28.95 -7.55 -8.49
CA SER A 256 28.91 -6.18 -7.96
C SER A 256 28.35 -5.16 -8.96
N THR A 257 28.03 -5.57 -10.19
CA THR A 257 27.28 -4.78 -11.15
C THR A 257 25.79 -4.89 -10.88
N MET A 258 25.24 -3.81 -10.34
CA MET A 258 23.82 -3.51 -10.27
C MET A 258 23.15 -3.73 -11.63
N SER A 259 22.50 -4.88 -11.81
CA SER A 259 21.76 -5.14 -13.04
C SER A 259 20.33 -4.62 -12.85
N ARG A 260 19.94 -3.64 -13.66
CA ARG A 260 18.54 -3.21 -13.77
C ARG A 260 17.66 -4.44 -13.93
N LEU A 261 16.58 -4.51 -13.16
CA LEU A 261 15.62 -5.59 -13.29
C LEU A 261 15.11 -5.66 -14.74
N PRO A 262 14.98 -6.87 -15.32
CA PRO A 262 14.56 -7.02 -16.69
C PRO A 262 13.13 -6.52 -16.89
N ALA A 263 12.87 -5.94 -18.06
CA ALA A 263 11.51 -5.67 -18.51
C ALA A 263 10.68 -6.96 -18.48
N THR A 264 9.42 -6.85 -18.08
CA THR A 264 8.48 -7.97 -18.17
C THR A 264 7.99 -8.13 -19.61
N TRP A 265 7.31 -9.25 -19.89
CA TRP A 265 6.59 -9.48 -21.13
C TRP A 265 5.10 -9.73 -20.85
N PRO A 266 4.22 -9.59 -21.86
CA PRO A 266 2.81 -9.98 -21.76
C PRO A 266 2.66 -11.44 -21.36
N GLN A 267 1.86 -11.72 -20.34
CA GLN A 267 1.70 -13.06 -19.77
C GLN A 267 0.31 -13.22 -19.15
N THR A 268 -0.14 -14.44 -18.87
CA THR A 268 -1.39 -14.64 -18.13
C THR A 268 -1.14 -14.71 -16.63
N THR A 269 -2.20 -14.59 -15.82
CA THR A 269 -2.08 -14.76 -14.36
C THR A 269 -1.52 -16.16 -14.02
N PHE A 270 -1.94 -17.18 -14.76
CA PHE A 270 -1.46 -18.54 -14.57
C PHE A 270 0.03 -18.66 -14.89
N GLU A 271 0.47 -18.17 -16.06
CA GLU A 271 1.87 -18.18 -16.47
C GLU A 271 2.77 -17.47 -15.46
N TYR A 272 2.35 -16.26 -15.02
CA TYR A 272 3.07 -15.49 -14.01
C TYR A 272 3.29 -16.28 -12.72
N ILE A 273 2.25 -16.94 -12.18
CA ILE A 273 2.36 -17.67 -10.91
C ILE A 273 3.31 -18.88 -11.05
N ILE A 274 3.16 -19.67 -12.12
CA ILE A 274 4.00 -20.85 -12.38
C ILE A 274 5.46 -20.46 -12.54
N GLU A 275 5.70 -19.40 -13.31
CA GLU A 275 7.04 -18.89 -13.57
C GLU A 275 7.68 -18.34 -12.29
N THR A 276 6.93 -17.59 -11.47
CA THR A 276 7.40 -17.06 -10.19
C THR A 276 7.74 -18.18 -9.20
N CYS A 277 6.92 -19.22 -9.09
CA CYS A 277 7.23 -20.40 -8.27
C CYS A 277 8.51 -21.10 -8.75
N SER A 278 8.68 -21.25 -10.07
CA SER A 278 9.86 -21.87 -10.66
C SER A 278 11.13 -21.05 -10.42
N ARG A 279 11.03 -19.72 -10.45
CA ARG A 279 12.15 -18.81 -10.11
C ARG A 279 12.54 -18.92 -8.65
N TRP A 280 11.59 -18.92 -7.72
CA TRP A 280 11.87 -19.11 -6.29
C TRP A 280 12.47 -20.49 -5.98
N SER A 281 11.93 -21.55 -6.61
CA SER A 281 12.47 -22.91 -6.51
C SER A 281 13.93 -22.95 -6.98
N ARG A 282 14.26 -22.34 -8.12
CA ARG A 282 15.65 -22.25 -8.60
C ARG A 282 16.55 -21.40 -7.70
N PHE A 283 16.03 -20.32 -7.13
CA PHE A 283 16.81 -19.45 -6.24
C PHE A 283 17.27 -20.19 -5.00
N LEU A 284 16.40 -21.03 -4.42
CA LEU A 284 16.68 -21.65 -3.14
C LEU A 284 17.57 -22.90 -3.23
N GLN A 285 17.78 -23.48 -4.44
CA GLN A 285 18.62 -24.63 -4.84
C GLN A 285 18.69 -25.86 -3.91
N GLU A 286 18.96 -25.66 -2.63
CA GLU A 286 18.86 -26.64 -1.55
C GLU A 286 17.49 -26.53 -0.85
N ASP A 287 16.85 -27.66 -0.54
CA ASP A 287 15.59 -27.67 0.20
C ASP A 287 15.82 -27.44 1.71
N VAL A 288 16.42 -26.30 2.03
CA VAL A 288 16.57 -25.84 3.40
C VAL A 288 15.16 -25.53 3.91
N LEU A 289 14.71 -26.32 4.90
CA LEU A 289 13.44 -26.15 5.63
C LEU A 289 12.15 -26.45 4.84
N GLY A 290 12.21 -27.21 3.73
CA GLY A 290 11.01 -27.57 2.97
C GLY A 290 10.46 -26.45 2.09
N THR A 291 11.27 -25.44 1.76
CA THR A 291 10.88 -24.35 0.84
C THR A 291 10.46 -24.87 -0.52
N GLN A 292 11.12 -25.91 -1.06
CA GLN A 292 10.77 -26.50 -2.35
C GLN A 292 9.37 -27.09 -2.33
N THR A 293 9.02 -27.70 -1.21
CA THR A 293 7.68 -28.27 -0.99
C THR A 293 6.59 -27.18 -1.08
N VAL A 294 6.85 -25.97 -0.60
CA VAL A 294 5.92 -24.83 -0.73
C VAL A 294 5.69 -24.48 -2.20
N TRP A 295 6.76 -24.29 -2.99
CA TRP A 295 6.65 -23.85 -4.39
C TRP A 295 6.01 -24.90 -5.30
N VAL A 296 6.29 -26.19 -5.05
CA VAL A 296 5.62 -27.30 -5.76
C VAL A 296 4.12 -27.31 -5.44
N ARG A 297 3.74 -27.10 -4.19
CA ARG A 297 2.33 -27.06 -3.77
C ARG A 297 1.60 -25.83 -4.30
N PHE A 298 2.23 -24.66 -4.29
CA PHE A 298 1.68 -23.44 -4.90
C PHE A 298 1.50 -23.58 -6.42
N THR A 299 2.46 -24.21 -7.11
CA THR A 299 2.33 -24.57 -8.53
C THR A 299 1.07 -25.41 -8.78
N LYS A 300 0.82 -26.44 -7.96
CA LYS A 300 -0.40 -27.26 -8.08
C LYS A 300 -1.68 -26.48 -7.80
N ILE A 301 -1.70 -25.63 -6.76
CA ILE A 301 -2.84 -24.74 -6.47
C ILE A 301 -3.12 -23.84 -7.68
N ALA A 302 -2.10 -23.25 -8.29
CA ALA A 302 -2.24 -22.42 -9.49
C ALA A 302 -2.85 -23.19 -10.67
N ILE A 303 -2.41 -24.43 -10.92
CA ILE A 303 -2.99 -25.32 -11.95
C ILE A 303 -4.48 -25.57 -11.68
N HIS A 304 -4.85 -25.83 -10.43
CA HIS A 304 -6.24 -26.07 -10.07
C HIS A 304 -7.09 -24.81 -10.19
N LEU A 305 -6.61 -23.66 -9.71
CA LEU A 305 -7.28 -22.36 -9.87
C LEU A 305 -7.55 -22.06 -11.36
N TYR A 306 -6.59 -22.36 -12.23
CA TYR A 306 -6.74 -22.20 -13.67
C TYR A 306 -7.80 -23.14 -14.26
N LYS A 307 -7.70 -24.46 -13.98
CA LYS A 307 -8.64 -25.47 -14.47
C LYS A 307 -10.08 -25.23 -14.03
N LEU A 308 -10.27 -24.69 -12.82
CA LEU A 308 -11.58 -24.34 -12.27
C LEU A 308 -12.10 -22.98 -12.76
N GLY A 309 -11.33 -22.24 -13.57
CA GLY A 309 -11.73 -20.97 -14.15
C GLY A 309 -11.68 -19.78 -13.17
N PHE A 310 -10.93 -19.89 -12.07
CA PHE A 310 -10.73 -18.77 -11.14
C PHE A 310 -9.74 -17.74 -11.69
N ILE A 311 -8.71 -18.16 -12.41
CA ILE A 311 -7.68 -17.28 -13.01
C ILE A 311 -7.62 -17.46 -14.55
N PRO A 312 -8.67 -17.08 -15.28
CA PRO A 312 -8.72 -17.26 -16.73
C PRO A 312 -7.65 -16.42 -17.45
N ASP A 313 -7.20 -16.88 -18.62
CA ASP A 313 -6.20 -16.16 -19.43
C ASP A 313 -6.70 -14.82 -19.97
N THR A 314 -8.01 -14.59 -19.93
CA THR A 314 -8.64 -13.33 -20.39
C THR A 314 -8.50 -12.18 -19.40
N ASP A 315 -8.18 -12.46 -18.13
CA ASP A 315 -8.04 -11.43 -17.11
C ASP A 315 -6.74 -10.64 -17.31
N GLU A 316 -6.85 -9.32 -17.39
CA GLU A 316 -5.69 -8.41 -17.38
C GLU A 316 -5.13 -8.23 -15.96
N PHE A 317 -3.91 -7.71 -15.88
CA PHE A 317 -3.38 -7.22 -14.61
C PHE A 317 -3.90 -5.81 -14.36
N HIS A 318 -4.18 -5.51 -13.10
CA HIS A 318 -4.72 -4.23 -12.66
C HIS A 318 -3.71 -3.56 -11.72
N LEU A 319 -3.56 -2.24 -11.85
CA LEU A 319 -2.84 -1.47 -10.86
C LEU A 319 -3.52 -1.62 -9.49
N CYS A 320 -2.71 -1.89 -8.47
CA CYS A 320 -3.16 -2.14 -7.11
C CYS A 320 -2.30 -1.34 -6.13
N HIS A 321 -2.95 -0.70 -5.15
CA HIS A 321 -2.31 -0.18 -3.95
C HIS A 321 -2.55 -1.19 -2.81
N LEU A 322 -1.61 -2.11 -2.61
CA LEU A 322 -1.74 -3.25 -1.71
C LEU A 322 -1.80 -2.86 -0.23
N ASP A 323 -1.40 -1.64 0.10
CA ASP A 323 -1.52 -1.06 1.44
C ASP A 323 -2.50 0.12 1.53
N LEU A 324 -3.60 0.06 0.79
CA LEU A 324 -4.67 1.07 0.89
C LEU A 324 -5.46 0.90 2.20
N LYS A 325 -4.91 1.49 3.26
CA LYS A 325 -5.41 1.43 4.65
C LYS A 325 -5.76 2.82 5.16
N PRO A 326 -6.53 2.96 6.25
CA PRO A 326 -6.84 4.27 6.85
C PRO A 326 -5.61 5.15 7.10
N ARG A 327 -4.47 4.56 7.48
CA ARG A 327 -3.22 5.30 7.74
C ARG A 327 -2.64 5.97 6.49
N ASN A 328 -3.03 5.52 5.30
CA ASN A 328 -2.55 6.00 4.00
C ASN A 328 -3.61 6.86 3.28
N LEU A 329 -4.62 7.33 4.02
CA LEU A 329 -5.67 8.21 3.51
C LEU A 329 -5.72 9.49 4.35
N LEU A 330 -5.93 10.63 3.68
CA LEU A 330 -6.26 11.89 4.33
C LEU A 330 -7.74 12.20 4.14
N VAL A 331 -8.35 12.79 5.17
CA VAL A 331 -9.77 13.12 5.18
C VAL A 331 -10.02 14.53 5.67
N TYR A 332 -11.09 15.12 5.15
CA TYR A 332 -11.72 16.34 5.65
C TYR A 332 -13.18 16.07 6.00
N VAL A 333 -13.63 16.54 7.15
CA VAL A 333 -15.00 16.33 7.65
C VAL A 333 -15.69 17.69 7.72
N PRO A 334 -16.40 18.10 6.66
CA PRO A 334 -17.04 19.42 6.65
C PRO A 334 -18.30 19.47 7.53
N ASP A 335 -18.98 18.33 7.74
CA ASP A 335 -20.24 18.27 8.49
C ASP A 335 -20.51 16.86 9.07
N ALA A 336 -21.67 16.71 9.73
CA ALA A 336 -22.09 15.48 10.40
C ALA A 336 -22.48 14.32 9.45
N TYR A 337 -22.57 14.54 8.15
CA TYR A 337 -23.06 13.56 7.18
C TYR A 337 -22.02 13.19 6.12
N THR A 338 -21.01 14.03 5.93
CA THR A 338 -20.05 13.87 4.86
C THR A 338 -18.61 13.81 5.39
N VAL A 339 -17.81 13.05 4.66
CA VAL A 339 -16.36 12.99 4.76
C VAL A 339 -15.86 13.22 3.34
N GLN A 340 -14.67 13.77 3.15
CA GLN A 340 -14.02 13.86 1.86
C GLN A 340 -12.63 13.22 1.96
N ILE A 341 -12.28 12.30 1.05
CA ILE A 341 -10.90 11.81 0.94
C ILE A 341 -10.10 12.90 0.21
N THR A 342 -9.21 13.55 0.93
CA THR A 342 -8.39 14.67 0.44
C THR A 342 -6.96 14.26 0.11
N GLY A 343 -6.61 12.99 0.32
CA GLY A 343 -5.31 12.46 -0.05
C GLY A 343 -5.26 10.94 -0.04
N VAL A 344 -4.55 10.37 -1.02
CA VAL A 344 -4.12 8.97 -1.07
C VAL A 344 -2.60 8.98 -1.03
N LEU A 345 -2.03 8.43 0.04
CA LEU A 345 -0.61 8.48 0.37
C LEU A 345 0.05 7.12 0.14
N ASP A 346 1.38 7.08 0.33
CA ASP A 346 2.17 5.84 0.43
C ASP A 346 2.24 5.02 -0.87
N TRP A 347 2.48 5.72 -1.98
CA TRP A 347 2.70 5.14 -3.30
C TRP A 347 4.10 4.55 -3.49
N ASP A 348 4.69 4.04 -2.41
CA ASP A 348 6.00 3.42 -2.45
C ASP A 348 5.91 2.09 -3.22
N SER A 349 7.00 1.75 -3.91
CA SER A 349 7.07 0.62 -4.83
C SER A 349 6.88 -0.74 -4.16
N GLU A 350 7.02 -0.83 -2.84
CA GLU A 350 6.70 -2.02 -2.05
C GLU A 350 5.19 -2.34 -2.05
N TYR A 351 4.33 -1.36 -2.35
CA TYR A 351 2.88 -1.51 -2.23
C TYR A 351 2.12 -1.26 -3.53
N VAL A 352 2.77 -0.78 -4.59
CA VAL A 352 2.11 -0.35 -5.83
C VAL A 352 2.59 -1.18 -7.02
N PHE A 353 1.69 -1.98 -7.57
CA PHE A 353 2.03 -2.94 -8.63
C PHE A 353 0.89 -3.15 -9.62
N PHE A 354 1.21 -3.64 -10.82
CA PHE A 354 0.24 -4.35 -11.65
C PHE A 354 0.14 -5.79 -11.18
N CYS A 355 -1.02 -6.15 -10.64
CA CYS A 355 -1.30 -7.44 -10.02
C CYS A 355 -2.41 -8.19 -10.75
N PRO A 356 -2.53 -9.52 -10.55
CA PRO A 356 -3.68 -10.28 -11.02
C PRO A 356 -4.99 -9.64 -10.57
N LYS A 357 -6.01 -9.69 -11.42
CA LYS A 357 -7.31 -9.06 -11.20
C LYS A 357 -7.88 -9.30 -9.80
N PHE A 358 -7.78 -10.51 -9.27
CA PHE A 358 -8.28 -10.83 -7.93
C PHE A 358 -7.69 -9.97 -6.79
N MET A 359 -6.50 -9.37 -6.97
CA MET A 359 -5.89 -8.45 -6.00
C MET A 359 -6.62 -7.10 -5.93
N ALA A 360 -7.15 -6.61 -7.07
CA ALA A 360 -7.77 -5.29 -7.19
C ALA A 360 -9.19 -5.21 -6.61
N TYR A 361 -9.82 -6.36 -6.37
CA TYR A 361 -11.20 -6.48 -5.90
C TYR A 361 -11.29 -6.93 -4.42
N GLN A 362 -10.27 -6.64 -3.60
CA GLN A 362 -10.34 -6.90 -2.17
C GLN A 362 -11.43 -6.05 -1.51
N ALA A 363 -12.21 -6.64 -0.59
CA ALA A 363 -13.13 -5.88 0.25
C ALA A 363 -12.36 -5.05 1.29
N PRO A 364 -12.70 -3.77 1.51
CA PRO A 364 -12.10 -2.95 2.56
C PRO A 364 -12.70 -3.27 3.93
N SER A 365 -12.61 -4.55 4.33
CA SER A 365 -13.34 -5.12 5.46
C SER A 365 -13.02 -4.49 6.81
N TRP A 366 -11.86 -3.85 6.92
CA TRP A 366 -11.47 -3.02 8.05
C TRP A 366 -12.48 -1.89 8.35
N ASN A 367 -13.41 -1.54 7.44
CA ASN A 367 -14.49 -0.59 7.71
C ASN A 367 -15.62 -1.17 8.59
N TRP A 368 -15.78 -2.48 8.64
CA TRP A 368 -16.90 -3.15 9.35
C TRP A 368 -16.44 -4.28 10.27
N ILE A 369 -15.15 -4.29 10.65
CA ILE A 369 -14.59 -5.19 11.65
C ILE A 369 -14.27 -4.37 12.91
N SER A 370 -14.66 -4.87 14.07
CA SER A 370 -14.62 -4.15 15.34
C SER A 370 -13.23 -3.96 15.93
N THR A 371 -12.24 -4.77 15.56
CA THR A 371 -10.90 -4.70 16.14
C THR A 371 -9.83 -4.64 15.06
N ALA A 372 -8.82 -3.80 15.28
CA ALA A 372 -7.69 -3.63 14.37
C ALA A 372 -6.96 -4.96 14.11
N ARG A 373 -6.80 -5.81 15.15
CA ARG A 373 -6.16 -7.13 15.02
C ARG A 373 -6.91 -8.08 14.10
N LEU A 374 -8.26 -8.05 14.12
CA LEU A 374 -9.07 -8.88 13.22
C LEU A 374 -9.17 -8.27 11.82
N ALA A 375 -9.06 -6.95 11.68
CA ALA A 375 -9.13 -6.24 10.41
C ALA A 375 -8.00 -6.64 9.43
N GLU A 376 -6.91 -7.23 9.91
CA GLU A 376 -5.84 -7.77 9.09
C GLU A 376 -6.15 -9.17 8.53
N LYS A 377 -7.06 -9.91 9.16
CA LYS A 377 -7.45 -11.26 8.72
C LYS A 377 -8.48 -11.15 7.61
N GLU A 378 -8.05 -11.43 6.39
CA GLU A 378 -8.89 -11.30 5.19
C GLU A 378 -10.22 -12.06 5.27
N VAL A 379 -10.22 -13.25 5.89
CA VAL A 379 -11.41 -14.09 6.10
C VAL A 379 -12.54 -13.35 6.84
N MET A 380 -12.21 -12.32 7.61
CA MET A 380 -13.22 -11.51 8.32
C MET A 380 -14.12 -10.73 7.36
N ALA A 381 -13.76 -10.59 6.08
CA ALA A 381 -14.62 -9.94 5.08
C ALA A 381 -15.95 -10.66 4.86
N ILE A 382 -15.98 -11.99 5.00
CA ILE A 382 -17.18 -12.83 4.82
C ILE A 382 -17.96 -13.04 6.12
N VAL A 383 -17.33 -12.79 7.27
CA VAL A 383 -17.99 -12.93 8.58
C VAL A 383 -19.08 -11.88 8.71
N LYS A 384 -20.25 -12.30 9.20
CA LYS A 384 -21.35 -11.38 9.50
C LYS A 384 -20.96 -10.52 10.72
N PRO A 385 -20.96 -9.18 10.61
CA PRO A 385 -20.67 -8.34 11.76
C PRO A 385 -21.80 -8.41 12.81
N ASP A 386 -21.44 -8.31 14.08
CA ASP A 386 -22.40 -8.32 15.19
C ASP A 386 -22.99 -6.92 15.46
N HIS A 387 -22.21 -5.87 15.21
CA HIS A 387 -22.62 -4.49 15.49
C HIS A 387 -23.53 -3.95 14.36
N PRO A 388 -24.68 -3.32 14.68
CA PRO A 388 -25.63 -2.81 13.67
C PRO A 388 -25.01 -1.87 12.62
N ASP A 389 -24.11 -0.99 13.05
CA ASP A 389 -23.42 -0.07 12.13
C ASP A 389 -22.50 -0.81 11.16
N HIS A 390 -21.81 -1.85 11.62
CA HIS A 390 -20.95 -2.66 10.77
C HIS A 390 -21.76 -3.49 9.77
N VAL A 391 -22.93 -4.01 10.19
CA VAL A 391 -23.90 -4.64 9.29
C VAL A 391 -24.34 -3.65 8.21
N ALA A 392 -24.64 -2.41 8.59
CA ALA A 392 -25.05 -1.37 7.65
C ALA A 392 -23.93 -1.01 6.65
N LEU A 393 -22.67 -0.95 7.09
CA LEU A 393 -21.52 -0.69 6.23
C LEU A 393 -21.23 -1.85 5.27
N LYS A 394 -21.26 -3.09 5.76
CA LYS A 394 -21.08 -4.28 4.90
C LYS A 394 -22.20 -4.37 3.84
N LYS A 395 -23.46 -4.20 4.24
CA LYS A 395 -24.61 -4.16 3.31
C LYS A 395 -24.45 -3.08 2.26
N MET A 396 -23.93 -1.91 2.64
CA MET A 396 -23.68 -0.81 1.73
C MET A 396 -22.56 -1.12 0.72
N PHE A 397 -21.46 -1.73 1.17
CA PHE A 397 -20.42 -2.24 0.28
C PHE A 397 -21.02 -3.22 -0.73
N GLU A 398 -21.78 -4.22 -0.24
CA GLU A 398 -22.41 -5.25 -1.08
C GLU A 398 -23.37 -4.66 -2.11
N GLY A 399 -24.17 -3.67 -1.72
CA GLY A 399 -25.07 -2.97 -2.65
C GLY A 399 -24.36 -2.09 -3.69
N THR A 400 -23.09 -1.75 -3.48
CA THR A 400 -22.32 -0.84 -4.35
C THR A 400 -21.29 -1.56 -5.22
N ALA A 401 -20.69 -2.64 -4.72
CA ALA A 401 -19.56 -3.31 -5.34
C ALA A 401 -19.93 -4.03 -6.66
N GLY A 402 -21.20 -4.44 -6.78
CA GLY A 402 -21.69 -5.21 -7.91
C GLY A 402 -21.26 -6.69 -7.87
N PRO A 403 -21.87 -7.55 -8.71
CA PRO A 403 -21.66 -9.00 -8.63
C PRO A 403 -20.21 -9.45 -8.86
N GLU A 404 -19.52 -8.81 -9.82
CA GLU A 404 -18.13 -9.15 -10.14
C GLU A 404 -17.19 -8.88 -8.97
N TRP A 405 -17.26 -7.69 -8.38
CA TRP A 405 -16.43 -7.37 -7.22
C TRP A 405 -16.73 -8.31 -6.06
N LEU A 406 -18.00 -8.58 -5.77
CA LEU A 406 -18.37 -9.50 -4.70
C LEU A 406 -17.84 -10.92 -4.91
N ARG A 407 -17.85 -11.42 -6.16
CA ARG A 407 -17.24 -12.71 -6.51
C ARG A 407 -15.78 -12.76 -6.09
N TYR A 408 -14.97 -11.78 -6.49
CA TYR A 408 -13.54 -11.75 -6.14
C TYR A 408 -13.31 -11.44 -4.65
N ALA A 409 -14.11 -10.56 -4.05
CA ALA A 409 -13.97 -10.16 -2.66
C ALA A 409 -14.23 -11.30 -1.68
N TYR A 410 -15.24 -12.14 -1.96
CA TYR A 410 -15.74 -13.15 -1.02
C TYR A 410 -15.42 -14.60 -1.42
N GLY A 411 -15.04 -14.87 -2.67
CA GLY A 411 -14.61 -16.21 -3.07
C GLY A 411 -13.39 -16.67 -2.27
N ARG A 412 -13.48 -17.82 -1.61
CA ARG A 412 -12.44 -18.33 -0.71
C ARG A 412 -11.16 -18.67 -1.49
N GLU A 413 -11.31 -19.14 -2.72
CA GLU A 413 -10.25 -19.41 -3.67
C GLU A 413 -9.49 -18.12 -4.01
N TYR A 414 -10.19 -16.99 -4.17
CA TYR A 414 -9.55 -15.69 -4.37
C TYR A 414 -8.84 -15.16 -3.12
N MET A 415 -9.37 -15.43 -1.92
CA MET A 415 -8.67 -15.11 -0.66
C MET A 415 -7.39 -15.94 -0.48
N ILE A 416 -7.41 -17.22 -0.87
CA ILE A 416 -6.22 -18.07 -0.93
C ILE A 416 -5.23 -17.50 -1.96
N ALA A 417 -5.70 -17.19 -3.17
CA ALA A 417 -4.87 -16.65 -4.25
C ALA A 417 -4.21 -15.31 -3.86
N ARG A 418 -4.93 -14.39 -3.21
CA ARG A 418 -4.36 -13.11 -2.72
C ARG A 418 -3.27 -13.31 -1.69
N ARG A 419 -3.47 -14.21 -0.72
CA ARG A 419 -2.45 -14.53 0.29
C ARG A 419 -1.25 -15.24 -0.33
N MET A 420 -1.48 -16.15 -1.28
CA MET A 420 -0.44 -16.81 -2.04
C MET A 420 0.40 -15.79 -2.83
N PHE A 421 -0.26 -14.84 -3.51
CA PHE A 421 0.41 -13.78 -4.26
C PHE A 421 1.35 -12.94 -3.39
N ARG A 422 0.96 -12.59 -2.16
CA ARG A 422 1.85 -11.89 -1.22
C ARG A 422 3.12 -12.69 -0.89
N ILE A 423 3.01 -14.02 -0.78
CA ILE A 423 4.19 -14.88 -0.59
C ILE A 423 5.02 -14.98 -1.87
N LEU A 424 4.40 -14.97 -3.06
CA LEU A 424 5.11 -14.92 -4.33
C LEU A 424 5.95 -13.65 -4.48
N LEU A 425 5.48 -12.51 -3.95
CA LEU A 425 6.24 -11.27 -3.92
C LEU A 425 7.42 -11.31 -2.95
N SER A 426 7.21 -11.80 -1.72
CA SER A 426 8.23 -11.71 -0.66
C SER A 426 9.16 -12.91 -0.55
N GLY A 427 8.83 -14.03 -1.20
CA GLY A 427 9.46 -15.31 -0.94
C GLY A 427 9.09 -15.90 0.43
N VAL A 428 9.81 -16.97 0.79
CA VAL A 428 9.70 -17.67 2.08
C VAL A 428 11.09 -17.80 2.68
N SER A 429 11.50 -16.81 3.48
CA SER A 429 12.83 -16.74 4.11
C SER A 429 12.78 -16.76 5.64
N THR A 430 11.57 -16.75 6.22
CA THR A 430 11.36 -16.72 7.67
C THR A 430 10.33 -17.75 8.11
N ASP A 431 10.43 -18.24 9.35
CA ASP A 431 9.44 -19.14 9.95
C ASP A 431 8.01 -18.61 9.87
N LYS A 432 7.85 -17.28 10.00
CA LYS A 432 6.56 -16.61 9.88
C LYS A 432 5.99 -16.74 8.47
N GLN A 433 6.80 -16.55 7.43
CA GLN A 433 6.38 -16.74 6.05
C GLN A 433 6.10 -18.22 5.75
N PHE A 434 6.90 -19.13 6.29
CA PHE A 434 6.66 -20.58 6.20
C PHE A 434 5.30 -20.97 6.79
N LYS A 435 5.02 -20.57 8.03
CA LYS A 435 3.73 -20.82 8.69
C LYS A 435 2.57 -20.26 7.87
N LYS A 436 2.72 -19.05 7.31
CA LYS A 436 1.72 -18.46 6.41
C LYS A 436 1.50 -19.31 5.15
N ALA A 437 2.57 -19.76 4.49
CA ALA A 437 2.48 -20.58 3.29
C ALA A 437 1.80 -21.93 3.55
N TYR A 438 2.17 -22.62 4.63
CA TYR A 438 1.51 -23.88 5.02
C TYR A 438 0.05 -23.69 5.42
N ASN A 439 -0.30 -22.58 6.06
CA ASN A 439 -1.70 -22.28 6.36
C ASN A 439 -2.53 -22.08 5.07
N ILE A 440 -1.96 -21.45 4.04
CA ILE A 440 -2.61 -21.31 2.72
C ILE A 440 -2.84 -22.69 2.10
N ILE A 441 -1.83 -23.57 2.13
CA ILE A 441 -1.92 -24.94 1.61
C ILE A 441 -2.98 -25.76 2.35
N ARG A 442 -2.97 -25.74 3.68
CA ARG A 442 -3.94 -26.47 4.50
C ARG A 442 -5.37 -26.00 4.22
N GLU A 443 -5.56 -24.68 4.10
CA GLU A 443 -6.88 -24.14 3.79
C GLU A 443 -7.35 -24.53 2.39
N TRP A 444 -6.45 -24.55 1.40
CA TRP A 444 -6.75 -25.08 0.07
C TRP A 444 -7.20 -26.53 0.14
N ASN A 445 -6.45 -27.41 0.80
CA ASN A 445 -6.79 -28.84 0.93
C ASN A 445 -8.12 -29.02 1.68
N SER A 446 -8.40 -28.19 2.68
CA SER A 446 -9.69 -28.20 3.37
C SER A 446 -10.85 -27.74 2.50
N LEU A 447 -10.60 -26.85 1.53
CA LEU A 447 -11.63 -26.33 0.61
C LEU A 447 -11.87 -27.28 -0.57
N HIS A 448 -10.82 -27.94 -1.06
CA HIS A 448 -10.82 -28.86 -2.20
C HIS A 448 -10.11 -30.18 -1.85
N PRO A 449 -10.71 -31.02 -1.00
CA PRO A 449 -10.09 -32.30 -0.60
C PRO A 449 -9.84 -33.23 -1.80
N GLU A 450 -10.64 -33.13 -2.85
CA GLU A 450 -10.47 -33.88 -4.11
C GLU A 450 -9.28 -33.40 -4.96
N LEU A 451 -8.76 -32.19 -4.69
CA LEU A 451 -7.62 -31.58 -5.36
C LEU A 451 -6.44 -31.33 -4.39
N GLU A 452 -6.35 -32.17 -3.35
CA GLU A 452 -5.34 -32.05 -2.30
C GLU A 452 -3.91 -32.04 -2.88
N VAL A 453 -3.08 -31.11 -2.41
CA VAL A 453 -1.72 -30.92 -2.92
C VAL A 453 -0.63 -31.59 -2.06
N GLU A 454 -1.01 -32.20 -0.94
CA GLU A 454 -0.11 -32.88 0.03
C GLU A 454 0.35 -34.28 -0.41
N ASN A 455 -0.43 -35.01 -1.21
CA ASN A 455 -0.26 -36.46 -1.44
C ASN A 455 0.80 -36.89 -2.48
N ILE A 456 1.91 -36.17 -2.64
CA ILE A 456 3.09 -36.83 -3.21
C ILE A 456 3.94 -37.24 -2.03
N SER A 457 3.75 -38.49 -1.59
CA SER A 457 4.83 -39.22 -0.95
C SER A 457 6.02 -39.08 -1.88
N LEU A 458 7.00 -38.26 -1.48
CA LEU A 458 8.34 -38.35 -2.01
C LEU A 458 8.78 -39.77 -1.65
N LYS A 459 8.49 -40.73 -2.53
CA LYS A 459 9.18 -42.02 -2.47
C LYS A 459 10.64 -41.64 -2.50
N SER A 460 11.29 -41.82 -1.35
CA SER A 460 12.73 -41.70 -1.22
C SER A 460 13.35 -42.41 -2.44
N PRO A 461 14.34 -41.82 -3.13
CA PRO A 461 15.04 -42.47 -4.25
C PRO A 461 15.82 -43.75 -3.87
N GLY A 462 15.42 -44.47 -2.82
CA GLY A 462 16.05 -45.67 -2.29
C GLY A 462 15.14 -46.91 -2.20
N ASP A 463 13.83 -46.82 -2.47
CA ASP A 463 12.92 -47.98 -2.48
C ASP A 463 12.75 -48.57 -3.89
N THR A 464 13.85 -48.71 -4.64
CA THR A 464 13.94 -49.76 -5.67
C THR A 464 14.54 -50.98 -5.00
N ASP A 465 13.65 -51.86 -4.56
CA ASP A 465 13.96 -53.22 -4.15
C ASP A 465 14.52 -53.97 -5.36
N PHE A 466 15.84 -53.88 -5.54
CA PHE A 466 16.60 -54.74 -6.45
C PHE A 466 16.91 -56.03 -5.69
N SER A 467 15.89 -56.84 -5.41
CA SER A 467 16.08 -58.26 -5.17
C SER A 467 16.24 -58.94 -6.53
N MET A 468 17.49 -59.24 -6.90
CA MET A 468 17.76 -60.24 -7.93
C MET A 468 17.45 -61.62 -7.34
N GLU A 469 16.45 -62.30 -7.91
CA GLU A 469 16.52 -63.72 -8.22
C GLU A 469 16.44 -63.90 -9.73
#